data_AF-A0A1V4X2V4-F1
#
_entry.id   AF-A0A1V4X2V4-F1
#
_cell.length_a   1.000
_cell.length_b   1.000
_cell.length_c   1.000
_cell.angle_alpha   90.00
_cell.angle_beta   90.00
_cell.angle_gamma   90.00
#
_symmetry.space_group_name_H-M   'P 1'
#
loop_
_entity.id
_entity.type
_entity.pdbx_description
1 polymer ?
#
loop_
_entity_poly.entity_id
_entity_poly.type
_entity_poly.pdbx_seq_one_letter_code
_entity_poly.pdbx_strand_id
1 'polypeptide(L)'
;MNLANALFDHESIKTTNPKAMELRKVADRLITLAKRKDLHSLRLAFAFLRDKRIVRKLFGDIGDRYAAISGGYTRVVKIGLRKGDAAPMAIIELTQKKEPEKEKEKGKAKEKKEAKPAKEKKEKAPAKKKATPKKEAVAGEEAKPKRTRKPKAEKKADETPEETQNA
;
A
#
# COMPACT_ATOMS: atom_id res chain seq x y z
N MET A 1 -9.22 -11.86 7.91
CA MET A 1 -9.89 -11.56 6.62
C MET A 1 -9.13 -10.40 5.97
N ASN A 2 -8.26 -10.68 5.01
CA ASN A 2 -7.22 -9.73 4.56
C ASN A 2 -6.69 -10.10 3.16
N LEU A 3 -7.51 -10.60 2.23
CA LEU A 3 -7.00 -11.07 0.92
C LEU A 3 -6.25 -9.97 0.15
N ALA A 4 -6.73 -8.72 0.19
CA ALA A 4 -6.01 -7.59 -0.41
C ALA A 4 -4.68 -7.31 0.31
N ASN A 5 -4.68 -7.30 1.65
CA ASN A 5 -3.47 -7.14 2.45
C ASN A 5 -2.44 -8.25 2.13
N ALA A 6 -2.88 -9.52 2.09
CA ALA A 6 -2.04 -10.66 1.76
C ALA A 6 -1.51 -10.61 0.32
N LEU A 7 -2.32 -10.15 -0.64
CA LEU A 7 -1.89 -9.96 -2.02
C LEU A 7 -0.79 -8.90 -2.13
N PHE A 8 -0.93 -7.76 -1.45
CA PHE A 8 0.11 -6.72 -1.50
C PHE A 8 1.35 -7.07 -0.67
N ASP A 9 1.19 -7.88 0.38
CA ASP A 9 2.32 -8.35 1.18
C ASP A 9 3.18 -9.36 0.41
N HIS A 10 2.56 -10.41 -0.12
CA HIS A 10 3.26 -11.53 -0.77
C HIS A 10 3.34 -11.44 -2.30
N GLU A 11 2.65 -10.48 -2.93
CA GLU A 11 2.55 -10.27 -4.39
C GLU A 11 1.93 -11.43 -5.18
N SER A 12 1.72 -12.60 -4.57
CA SER A 12 1.03 -13.77 -5.11
C SER A 12 0.36 -14.56 -3.99
N ILE A 13 -0.91 -14.93 -4.18
CA ILE A 13 -1.66 -15.76 -3.23
C ILE A 13 -2.50 -16.82 -3.95
N LYS A 14 -2.68 -17.96 -3.30
CA LYS A 14 -3.56 -19.04 -3.76
C LYS A 14 -4.90 -18.96 -3.02
N THR A 15 -6.00 -18.91 -3.77
CA THR A 15 -7.36 -18.82 -3.23
C THR A 15 -8.36 -19.55 -4.13
N THR A 16 -9.66 -19.45 -3.86
CA THR A 16 -10.70 -19.97 -4.76
C THR A 16 -10.92 -19.03 -5.93
N ASN A 17 -11.28 -19.58 -7.09
CA ASN A 17 -11.56 -18.82 -8.31
C ASN A 17 -12.56 -17.65 -8.10
N PRO A 18 -13.74 -17.82 -7.46
CA PRO A 18 -14.64 -16.70 -7.22
C PRO A 18 -14.03 -15.60 -6.32
N LYS A 19 -13.26 -15.98 -5.29
CA LYS A 19 -12.57 -15.02 -4.43
C LYS A 19 -11.47 -14.25 -5.18
N ALA A 20 -10.73 -14.93 -6.07
CA ALA A 20 -9.72 -14.29 -6.91
C ALA A 20 -10.33 -13.28 -7.88
N MET A 21 -11.45 -13.63 -8.52
CA MET A 21 -12.14 -12.74 -9.47
C MET A 21 -12.69 -11.48 -8.79
N GLU A 22 -13.20 -11.60 -7.57
CA GLU A 22 -13.65 -10.44 -6.81
C GLU A 22 -12.46 -9.60 -6.30
N LEU A 23 -11.40 -10.26 -5.83
CA LEU A 23 -10.20 -9.57 -5.37
C LEU A 23 -9.56 -8.73 -6.46
N ARG A 24 -9.59 -9.18 -7.72
CA ARG A 24 -9.08 -8.43 -8.87
C ARG A 24 -9.69 -7.03 -8.96
N LYS A 25 -11.02 -6.89 -8.84
CA LYS A 25 -11.70 -5.59 -8.91
C LYS A 25 -11.22 -4.64 -7.81
N VAL A 26 -11.04 -5.17 -6.61
CA VAL A 26 -10.60 -4.41 -5.43
C VAL A 26 -9.13 -4.01 -5.56
N ALA A 27 -8.26 -4.96 -5.92
CA ALA A 27 -6.83 -4.73 -6.06
C ALA A 27 -6.53 -3.71 -7.15
N ASP A 28 -7.21 -3.81 -8.30
CA ASP A 28 -7.00 -2.89 -9.42
C ASP A 28 -7.39 -1.44 -9.06
N ARG A 29 -8.48 -1.26 -8.29
CA ARG A 29 -8.88 0.06 -7.76
C ARG A 29 -7.84 0.62 -6.79
N LEU A 30 -7.33 -0.22 -5.88
CA LEU A 30 -6.32 0.21 -4.90
C LEU A 30 -4.99 0.60 -5.56
N ILE A 31 -4.54 -0.14 -6.58
CA ILE A 31 -3.34 0.21 -7.35
C ILE A 31 -3.57 1.51 -8.12
N THR A 32 -4.78 1.72 -8.66
CA THR A 32 -5.13 2.99 -9.33
C THR A 32 -5.07 4.18 -8.38
N LEU A 33 -5.52 4.02 -7.13
CA LEU A 33 -5.36 5.05 -6.09
C LEU A 33 -3.88 5.27 -5.74
N ALA A 34 -3.10 4.19 -5.66
CA ALA A 34 -1.67 4.24 -5.36
C ALA A 34 -0.88 5.06 -6.39
N LYS A 35 -1.25 4.96 -7.68
CA LYS A 35 -0.63 5.73 -8.77
C LYS A 35 -0.84 7.24 -8.64
N ARG A 36 -1.95 7.69 -8.05
CA ARG A 36 -2.28 9.12 -7.91
C ARG A 36 -1.46 9.82 -6.83
N LYS A 37 -1.02 9.09 -5.80
CA LYS A 37 -0.13 9.57 -4.72
C LYS A 37 -0.60 10.83 -3.97
N ASP A 38 -1.91 11.08 -3.90
CA ASP A 38 -2.49 12.19 -3.14
C ASP A 38 -2.94 11.77 -1.72
N LEU A 39 -3.06 12.76 -0.82
CA LEU A 39 -3.49 12.52 0.56
C LEU A 39 -4.92 11.95 0.65
N HIS A 40 -5.79 12.26 -0.31
CA HIS A 40 -7.15 11.74 -0.32
C HIS A 40 -7.15 10.25 -0.71
N SER A 41 -6.42 9.85 -1.77
CA SER A 41 -6.23 8.43 -2.11
C SER A 41 -5.57 7.62 -0.99
N LEU A 42 -4.60 8.20 -0.29
CA LEU A 42 -3.99 7.56 0.88
C LEU A 42 -5.03 7.28 1.98
N ARG A 43 -5.91 8.24 2.29
CA ARG A 43 -7.00 8.05 3.27
C ARG A 43 -8.00 6.98 2.81
N LEU A 44 -8.39 6.98 1.54
CA LEU A 44 -9.30 5.98 0.98
C LEU A 44 -8.70 4.56 1.05
N ALA A 45 -7.45 4.40 0.64
CA ALA A 45 -6.75 3.12 0.71
C ALA A 45 -6.56 2.65 2.16
N PHE A 46 -6.26 3.57 3.08
CA PHE A 46 -6.12 3.25 4.50
C PHE A 46 -7.46 2.83 5.14
N ALA A 47 -8.58 3.46 4.77
CA ALA A 47 -9.90 3.08 5.25
C ALA A 47 -10.25 1.62 4.89
N PHE A 48 -9.78 1.16 3.72
CA PHE A 48 -9.99 -0.21 3.25
C PHE A 48 -9.00 -1.22 3.83
N LEU A 49 -7.69 -0.95 3.75
CA LEU A 49 -6.63 -1.90 4.13
C LEU A 49 -6.37 -1.94 5.63
N ARG A 50 -6.53 -0.81 6.33
CA ARG A 50 -6.31 -0.65 7.78
C ARG A 50 -4.91 -1.04 8.30
N ASP A 51 -3.95 -1.38 7.43
CA ASP A 51 -2.55 -1.63 7.79
C ASP A 51 -1.63 -0.57 7.16
N LYS A 52 -0.91 0.18 8.02
CA LYS A 52 0.02 1.25 7.61
C LYS A 52 1.20 0.72 6.79
N ARG A 53 1.68 -0.50 7.07
CA ARG A 53 2.83 -1.11 6.38
C ARG A 53 2.47 -1.44 4.94
N ILE A 54 1.31 -2.05 4.74
CA ILE A 54 0.82 -2.41 3.40
C ILE A 54 0.52 -1.15 2.59
N VAL A 55 -0.13 -0.15 3.18
CA VAL A 55 -0.39 1.14 2.50
C VAL A 55 0.92 1.80 2.08
N ARG A 56 1.96 1.79 2.93
CA ARG A 56 3.28 2.32 2.56
C ARG A 56 3.90 1.56 1.38
N LYS A 57 3.85 0.22 1.40
CA LYS A 57 4.35 -0.62 0.29
C LYS A 57 3.56 -0.35 -1.00
N LEU A 58 2.24 -0.20 -0.89
CA LEU A 58 1.35 0.05 -2.01
C LEU A 58 1.64 1.38 -2.71
N PHE A 59 1.82 2.48 -1.96
CA PHE A 59 2.08 3.81 -2.55
C PHE A 59 3.55 4.09 -2.89
N GLY A 60 4.48 3.30 -2.33
CA GLY A 60 5.89 3.32 -2.69
C GLY A 60 6.15 2.39 -3.87
N ASP A 61 6.71 1.21 -3.57
CA ASP A 61 7.18 0.23 -4.56
C ASP A 61 6.12 -0.11 -5.63
N ILE A 62 4.93 -0.54 -5.21
CA ILE A 62 3.89 -1.02 -6.15
C ILE A 62 3.35 0.12 -7.01
N GLY A 63 3.06 1.28 -6.40
CA GLY A 63 2.55 2.46 -7.11
C GLY A 63 3.51 2.96 -8.18
N ASP A 64 4.81 2.99 -7.88
CA ASP A 64 5.86 3.36 -8.84
C ASP A 64 6.01 2.33 -9.96
N ARG A 65 5.99 1.03 -9.61
CA ARG A 65 6.10 -0.07 -10.58
C ARG A 65 5.00 -0.04 -11.66
N TYR A 66 3.80 0.39 -11.29
CA TYR A 66 2.64 0.42 -12.18
C TYR A 66 2.31 1.81 -12.76
N ALA A 67 3.18 2.80 -12.58
CA ALA A 67 2.96 4.17 -13.05
C ALA A 67 2.62 4.23 -14.55
N ALA A 68 3.40 3.52 -15.38
CA ALA A 68 3.27 3.52 -16.84
C ALA A 68 2.12 2.65 -17.40
N ILE A 69 1.55 1.74 -16.59
CA ILE A 69 0.58 0.73 -17.08
C ILE A 69 -0.85 1.20 -16.85
N SER A 70 -1.68 1.20 -17.89
CA SER A 70 -3.10 1.60 -17.83
C SER A 70 -4.05 0.41 -17.60
N GLY A 71 -3.95 -0.23 -16.43
CA GLY A 71 -4.84 -1.32 -16.02
C GLY A 71 -4.23 -2.73 -16.17
N GLY A 72 -4.98 -3.76 -15.75
CA GLY A 72 -4.48 -5.14 -15.80
C GLY A 72 -3.32 -5.42 -14.83
N TYR A 73 -3.39 -4.86 -13.62
CA TYR A 73 -2.31 -4.94 -12.64
C TYR A 73 -2.18 -6.32 -12.00
N THR A 74 -3.28 -7.06 -11.96
CA THR A 74 -3.37 -8.42 -11.42
C THR A 74 -3.67 -9.45 -12.50
N ARG A 75 -3.14 -10.66 -12.32
CA ARG A 75 -3.37 -11.84 -13.16
C ARG A 75 -3.98 -12.95 -12.31
N VAL A 76 -4.98 -13.64 -12.84
CA VAL A 76 -5.61 -14.81 -12.20
C VAL A 76 -5.36 -16.05 -13.05
N VAL A 77 -4.75 -17.07 -12.46
CA VAL A 77 -4.42 -18.35 -13.09
C VAL A 77 -5.19 -19.47 -12.40
N LYS A 78 -5.94 -20.29 -13.14
CA LYS A 78 -6.68 -21.44 -12.60
C LYS A 78 -5.72 -22.64 -12.45
N ILE A 79 -5.81 -23.38 -11.34
CA ILE A 79 -4.84 -24.43 -10.98
C ILE A 79 -5.51 -25.81 -10.81
N GLY A 80 -6.84 -25.86 -10.83
CA GLY A 80 -7.61 -27.09 -10.66
C GLY A 80 -8.56 -27.04 -9.46
N LEU A 81 -9.00 -28.20 -9.01
CA LEU A 81 -9.97 -28.34 -7.91
C LEU A 81 -9.25 -28.68 -6.60
N ARG A 82 -9.79 -28.18 -5.48
CA ARG A 82 -9.29 -28.56 -4.15
C ARG A 82 -9.81 -29.94 -3.77
N LYS A 83 -8.94 -30.74 -3.14
CA LYS A 83 -9.30 -32.06 -2.61
C LYS A 83 -10.25 -31.90 -1.41
N GLY A 84 -11.38 -32.62 -1.43
CA GLY A 84 -12.37 -32.65 -0.35
C GLY A 84 -13.67 -31.94 -0.72
N ASP A 85 -13.61 -30.65 -1.09
CA ASP A 85 -14.79 -29.83 -1.43
C ASP A 85 -14.96 -29.57 -2.93
N ALA A 86 -14.06 -30.11 -3.77
CA ALA A 86 -14.00 -29.88 -5.22
C ALA A 86 -14.06 -28.39 -5.62
N ALA A 87 -13.66 -27.47 -4.73
CA ALA A 87 -13.75 -26.04 -5.01
C ALA A 87 -12.71 -25.63 -6.07
N PRO A 88 -13.08 -24.83 -7.10
CA PRO A 88 -12.14 -24.36 -8.10
C PRO A 88 -11.12 -23.39 -7.49
N MET A 89 -9.85 -23.71 -7.64
CA MET A 89 -8.71 -22.96 -7.11
C MET A 89 -8.06 -22.10 -8.19
N ALA A 90 -7.54 -20.95 -7.76
CA ALA A 90 -6.79 -20.03 -8.59
C ALA A 90 -5.65 -19.36 -7.79
N ILE A 91 -4.57 -19.00 -8.48
CA ILE A 91 -3.55 -18.08 -7.99
C ILE A 91 -3.90 -16.72 -8.55
N ILE A 92 -3.88 -15.71 -7.68
CA ILE A 92 -3.90 -14.31 -8.09
C ILE A 92 -2.55 -13.68 -7.74
N GLU A 93 -1.97 -13.01 -8.72
CA GLU A 93 -0.63 -12.41 -8.63
C GLU A 93 -0.58 -11.03 -9.27
N LEU A 94 0.37 -10.22 -8.83
CA LEU A 94 0.74 -8.98 -9.51
C LEU A 94 1.49 -9.29 -10.81
N THR A 95 1.10 -8.64 -11.91
CA THR A 95 1.71 -8.82 -13.24
C THR A 95 3.21 -8.48 -13.27
N GLN A 96 3.63 -7.44 -12.55
CA GLN A 96 5.03 -7.02 -12.44
C GLN A 96 5.54 -7.48 -11.08
N LYS A 97 6.42 -8.49 -11.05
CA LYS A 97 7.07 -8.95 -9.81
C LYS A 97 8.45 -8.33 -9.70
N LYS A 98 8.83 -7.91 -8.50
CA LYS A 98 10.23 -7.62 -8.20
C LYS A 98 10.96 -8.96 -8.13
N GLU A 99 12.05 -9.10 -8.88
CA GLU A 99 12.88 -10.30 -8.76
C GLU A 99 13.31 -10.43 -7.29
N PRO A 100 13.10 -11.60 -6.65
CA PRO A 100 13.56 -11.78 -5.29
C PRO A 100 15.09 -11.73 -5.31
N GLU A 101 15.68 -10.74 -4.64
CA GLU A 101 17.09 -10.80 -4.28
C GLU A 101 17.28 -12.11 -3.51
N LYS A 102 17.99 -13.06 -4.13
CA LYS A 102 18.27 -14.37 -3.52
C LYS A 102 18.95 -14.13 -2.18
N GLU A 103 18.23 -14.35 -1.09
CA GLU A 103 18.82 -14.49 0.23
C GLU A 103 19.80 -15.67 0.17
N LYS A 104 21.09 -15.36 0.10
CA LYS A 104 22.15 -16.34 0.30
C LYS A 104 21.98 -16.88 1.72
N GLU A 105 21.56 -18.13 1.85
CA GLU A 105 21.75 -18.94 3.05
C GLU A 105 23.22 -18.85 3.47
N LYS A 106 23.51 -18.01 4.47
CA LYS A 106 24.79 -18.04 5.18
C LYS A 106 24.71 -19.21 6.15
N GLY A 107 25.39 -20.28 5.78
CA GLY A 107 25.49 -21.52 6.53
C GLY A 107 25.82 -21.33 8.01
N LYS A 108 25.19 -22.18 8.81
CA LYS A 108 25.61 -22.53 10.16
C LYS A 108 27.03 -23.09 10.10
N ALA A 109 28.01 -22.28 10.44
CA ALA A 109 29.38 -22.71 10.73
C ALA A 109 29.94 -21.86 11.88
N LYS A 110 29.39 -22.03 13.08
CA LYS A 110 30.00 -21.59 14.35
C LYS A 110 29.58 -22.55 15.46
N GLU A 111 30.26 -23.67 15.54
CA GLU A 111 30.38 -24.46 16.76
C GLU A 111 31.81 -25.00 16.82
N LYS A 112 32.40 -24.98 18.03
CA LYS A 112 33.82 -25.19 18.39
C LYS A 112 34.73 -23.96 18.37
N LYS A 113 34.61 -23.17 19.44
CA LYS A 113 35.74 -22.41 20.02
C LYS A 113 35.65 -22.48 21.56
N GLU A 114 36.08 -23.60 22.12
CA GLU A 114 36.52 -23.70 23.52
C GLU A 114 37.99 -24.14 23.50
N ALA A 115 38.87 -23.24 23.92
CA ALA A 115 40.14 -23.48 24.61
C ALA A 115 40.93 -22.16 24.65
N LYS A 116 40.91 -21.50 25.81
CA LYS A 116 42.01 -20.66 26.33
C LYS A 116 42.91 -21.60 27.16
N PRO A 117 44.24 -21.40 27.33
CA PRO A 117 44.78 -20.13 27.85
C PRO A 117 46.21 -19.71 27.42
N ALA A 118 46.53 -18.42 27.65
CA ALA A 118 47.69 -17.92 28.42
C ALA A 118 48.30 -16.61 27.87
N LYS A 119 48.52 -15.65 28.79
CA LYS A 119 49.50 -14.53 28.80
C LYS A 119 49.28 -13.39 27.76
N GLU A 120 49.52 -12.11 28.03
CA GLU A 120 49.78 -11.24 29.19
C GLU A 120 49.85 -9.80 28.63
N LYS A 121 49.55 -8.79 29.46
CA LYS A 121 50.03 -7.39 29.41
C LYS A 121 49.34 -6.28 28.56
N LYS A 122 49.13 -5.19 29.31
CA LYS A 122 49.07 -3.74 29.03
C LYS A 122 47.75 -3.19 28.48
N GLU A 123 46.91 -2.52 29.29
CA GLU A 123 47.04 -1.19 29.96
C GLU A 123 46.63 -0.02 29.04
N LYS A 124 45.75 0.83 29.59
CA LYS A 124 45.33 2.20 29.22
C LYS A 124 44.20 2.42 28.20
N ALA A 125 43.05 2.75 28.82
CA ALA A 125 41.98 3.63 28.34
C ALA A 125 42.48 5.10 28.15
N PRO A 126 41.64 6.14 27.96
CA PRO A 126 40.23 6.23 27.53
C PRO A 126 39.96 7.41 26.55
N ALA A 127 38.66 7.67 26.28
CA ALA A 127 38.06 9.02 26.20
C ALA A 127 38.25 9.82 24.88
N LYS A 128 37.33 10.68 24.42
CA LYS A 128 36.01 11.15 24.89
C LYS A 128 35.39 11.95 23.73
N LYS A 129 34.06 11.87 23.62
CA LYS A 129 33.08 12.98 23.56
C LYS A 129 33.47 14.28 22.83
N LYS A 130 32.58 14.74 21.94
CA LYS A 130 31.84 16.02 22.06
C LYS A 130 30.77 16.05 20.96
N ALA A 131 29.48 16.03 21.30
CA ALA A 131 28.67 17.16 21.76
C ALA A 131 27.92 17.82 20.60
N THR A 132 26.60 17.61 20.66
CA THR A 132 25.47 18.53 20.35
C THR A 132 25.71 19.98 20.83
N PRO A 133 24.77 20.96 20.79
CA PRO A 133 23.44 21.11 20.14
C PRO A 133 23.18 22.55 19.59
N LYS A 134 21.97 22.81 19.07
CA LYS A 134 21.07 24.01 19.24
C LYS A 134 20.28 24.23 17.93
N LYS A 135 18.94 24.22 17.82
CA LYS A 135 17.78 24.73 18.60
C LYS A 135 17.59 26.26 18.47
N GLU A 136 16.45 26.62 17.85
CA GLU A 136 15.58 27.84 17.96
C GLU A 136 15.06 28.26 16.56
N ALA A 137 13.77 28.14 16.22
CA ALA A 137 12.55 28.83 16.71
C ALA A 137 12.31 30.19 16.04
N VAL A 138 11.20 30.36 15.30
CA VAL A 138 10.38 31.59 15.31
C VAL A 138 8.93 31.28 14.90
N ALA A 139 7.98 31.76 15.70
CA ALA A 139 6.56 32.02 15.36
C ALA A 139 6.49 33.15 14.32
N GLY A 140 5.52 33.28 13.41
CA GLY A 140 4.08 33.46 13.62
C GLY A 140 3.70 34.80 12.98
N GLU A 141 2.72 34.83 12.07
CA GLU A 141 1.96 36.06 11.75
C GLU A 141 0.61 35.71 11.07
N GLU A 142 -0.39 36.50 11.41
CA GLU A 142 -1.82 36.31 11.21
C GLU A 142 -2.38 36.94 9.91
N ALA A 143 -3.57 36.42 9.54
CA ALA A 143 -4.73 37.09 8.95
C ALA A 143 -4.67 37.84 7.59
N LYS A 144 -5.46 37.33 6.63
CA LYS A 144 -6.31 38.12 5.72
C LYS A 144 -7.70 37.44 5.51
N PRO A 145 -8.75 38.21 5.14
CA PRO A 145 -10.09 38.07 5.72
C PRO A 145 -11.16 37.36 4.86
N LYS A 146 -12.21 36.96 5.59
CA LYS A 146 -13.62 36.65 5.26
C LYS A 146 -14.06 36.79 3.79
N ARG A 147 -14.41 35.65 3.18
CA ARG A 147 -15.28 35.56 1.99
C ARG A 147 -16.72 35.26 2.45
N THR A 148 -17.59 36.26 2.38
CA THR A 148 -19.03 36.15 2.60
C THR A 148 -19.69 35.35 1.48
N ARG A 149 -20.27 34.20 1.81
CA ARG A 149 -21.23 33.48 0.95
C ARG A 149 -22.64 33.79 1.46
N LYS A 150 -23.38 34.63 0.75
CA LYS A 150 -24.84 34.69 0.88
C LYS A 150 -25.45 33.49 0.12
N PRO A 151 -26.37 32.72 0.73
CA PRO A 151 -27.15 31.70 0.03
C PRO A 151 -28.29 32.37 -0.75
N LYS A 152 -28.54 31.95 -1.99
CA LYS A 152 -29.76 32.33 -2.71
C LYS A 152 -30.70 31.12 -2.75
N ALA A 153 -31.85 31.33 -2.14
CA ALA A 153 -32.96 30.41 -1.99
C ALA A 153 -33.76 30.18 -3.27
N GLU A 154 -34.51 29.09 -3.24
CA GLU A 154 -35.57 28.64 -4.14
C GLU A 154 -36.66 29.69 -4.43
N LYS A 155 -37.26 29.60 -5.63
CA LYS A 155 -38.69 29.75 -5.95
C LYS A 155 -38.98 28.81 -7.15
N LYS A 156 -39.73 27.71 -6.97
CA LYS A 156 -41.16 27.51 -7.35
C LYS A 156 -41.52 28.12 -8.72
N ALA A 157 -41.70 27.29 -9.75
CA ALA A 157 -42.96 26.64 -10.17
C ALA A 157 -43.75 27.55 -11.13
N ASP A 158 -43.86 27.17 -12.42
CA ASP A 158 -45.16 27.16 -13.10
C ASP A 158 -45.14 26.44 -14.47
N GLU A 159 -46.23 25.70 -14.69
CA GLU A 159 -46.97 25.32 -15.91
C GLU A 159 -46.29 24.99 -17.26
N THR A 160 -46.44 23.72 -17.68
CA THR A 160 -46.75 23.32 -19.08
C THR A 160 -48.22 23.60 -19.37
N PRO A 161 -48.59 24.13 -20.56
CA PRO A 161 -48.85 23.22 -21.70
C PRO A 161 -48.55 23.82 -23.08
N GLU A 162 -48.15 23.00 -24.05
CA GLU A 162 -48.49 23.26 -25.45
C GLU A 162 -48.64 21.95 -26.21
N GLU A 163 -49.90 21.63 -26.46
CA GLU A 163 -50.40 20.63 -27.38
C GLU A 163 -50.42 21.26 -28.78
N THR A 164 -49.71 20.68 -29.74
CA THR A 164 -49.98 20.94 -31.16
C THR A 164 -49.77 19.64 -31.95
N GLN A 165 -50.90 18.99 -32.19
CA GLN A 165 -51.40 18.45 -33.47
C GLN A 165 -50.40 17.71 -34.37
N ASN A 166 -50.77 16.49 -34.79
CA ASN A 166 -51.12 16.23 -36.20
C ASN A 166 -51.64 14.79 -36.41
N ALA A 167 -52.84 14.73 -37.01
CA ALA A 167 -53.43 13.69 -37.88
C ALA A 167 -53.67 12.28 -37.35
#